data_AF-A0A932E5H9-F1
#
_entry.id   AF-A0A932E5H9-F1
#
_cell.length_a   1.000
_cell.length_b   1.000
_cell.length_c   1.000
_cell.angle_alpha   90.00
_cell.angle_beta   90.00
_cell.angle_gamma   90.00
#
_symmetry.space_group_name_H-M   'P 1'
#
loop_
_entity.id
_entity.type
_entity.pdbx_description
1 polymer ?
#
loop_
_entity_poly.entity_id
_entity_poly.type
_entity_poly.pdbx_seq_one_letter_code
_entity_poly.pdbx_strand_id
1 'polypeptide(L)'
;MSPLFSRRPGRQAIPRSTAGVGLVELMVVVTIISMLMALALPSYQRIQQKARSAAISNDFRVFTAVLQARAHENGSWPAETAAGVVPDVITKDDIQMALWIGPTSIGGRFDWDNNQIHTGIRYRAALALVDTADAPLLEDLGLYQEIDTVLDDGNLATGNFRLGQDNCLLFIIEP
;
A
#
# COMPACT_ATOMS: atom_id res chain seq x y z
N MET A 1 73.02 5.98 45.71
CA MET A 1 71.56 5.83 45.49
C MET A 1 71.05 7.09 44.85
N SER A 2 70.74 7.05 43.56
CA SER A 2 70.28 8.19 42.76
C SER A 2 68.95 7.79 42.12
N PRO A 3 67.84 8.52 42.32
CA PRO A 3 66.58 8.14 41.71
C PRO A 3 66.52 8.61 40.25
N LEU A 4 66.15 7.70 39.35
CA LEU A 4 65.82 7.97 37.95
C LEU A 4 64.47 8.70 37.88
N PHE A 5 64.47 9.95 37.43
CA PHE A 5 63.24 10.67 37.11
C PHE A 5 62.62 10.10 35.81
N SER A 6 61.57 9.29 35.95
CA SER A 6 60.67 8.90 34.86
C SER A 6 59.77 10.10 34.50
N ARG A 7 60.06 10.80 33.41
CA ARG A 7 59.10 11.73 32.80
C ARG A 7 58.09 10.93 31.97
N ARG A 8 56.90 10.69 32.54
CA ARG A 8 55.75 10.20 31.77
C ARG A 8 55.29 11.32 30.82
N PRO A 9 55.04 11.03 29.53
CA PRO A 9 54.49 12.03 28.61
C PRO A 9 53.08 12.40 29.05
N GLY A 10 52.83 13.69 29.23
CA GLY A 10 51.52 14.24 29.59
C GLY A 10 50.49 13.89 28.53
N ARG A 11 49.38 13.29 28.96
CA ARG A 11 48.20 13.04 28.14
C ARG A 11 47.63 14.39 27.70
N GLN A 12 47.79 14.72 26.41
CA GLN A 12 47.17 15.93 25.86
C GLN A 12 45.65 15.78 25.96
N ALA A 13 45.02 16.59 26.81
CA ALA A 13 43.57 16.69 26.87
C ALA A 13 43.11 17.44 25.63
N ILE A 14 42.37 16.76 24.76
CA ILE A 14 41.74 17.39 23.59
C ILE A 14 40.72 18.40 24.13
N PRO A 15 40.87 19.72 23.86
CA PRO A 15 39.89 20.69 24.28
C PRO A 15 38.58 20.41 23.57
N ARG A 16 37.51 20.12 24.33
CA ARG A 16 36.15 20.05 23.79
C ARG A 16 35.68 21.48 23.54
N SER A 17 35.45 21.86 22.28
CA SER A 17 34.79 23.14 21.99
C SER A 17 33.33 23.03 22.39
N THR A 18 32.93 23.81 23.39
CA THR A 18 31.53 23.95 23.84
C THR A 18 30.82 25.01 22.99
N ALA A 19 30.91 24.92 21.66
CA ALA A 19 30.18 25.82 20.79
C ALA A 19 28.70 25.41 20.77
N GLY A 20 27.84 26.18 21.44
CA GLY A 20 26.39 26.03 21.38
C GLY A 20 25.83 26.68 20.12
N VAL A 21 24.78 26.08 19.54
CA VAL A 21 24.05 26.63 18.39
C VAL A 21 23.33 27.91 18.81
N GLY A 22 23.52 29.00 18.06
CA GLY A 22 22.85 30.26 18.33
C GLY A 22 21.37 30.22 17.94
N LEU A 23 20.52 31.00 18.62
CA LEU A 23 19.09 31.09 18.29
C LEU A 23 18.87 31.49 16.82
N VAL A 24 19.63 32.47 16.32
CA VAL A 24 19.54 32.92 14.92
C VAL A 24 19.94 31.81 13.93
N GLU A 25 20.97 31.04 14.26
CA GLU A 25 21.44 29.92 13.43
C GLU A 25 20.36 28.85 13.30
N LEU A 26 19.72 28.49 14.42
CA LEU A 26 18.60 27.57 14.42
C LEU A 26 17.39 28.13 13.63
N MET A 27 17.09 29.42 13.77
CA MET A 27 15.99 30.07 13.02
C MET A 27 16.21 29.97 11.51
N VAL A 28 17.42 30.26 11.02
CA VAL A 28 17.73 30.19 9.59
C VAL A 28 17.62 28.75 9.09
N VAL A 29 18.17 27.79 9.84
CA VAL A 29 18.13 26.36 9.47
C VAL A 29 16.70 25.85 9.39
N VAL A 30 15.87 26.11 10.40
CA VAL A 30 14.46 25.68 10.40
C VAL A 30 13.67 26.37 9.28
N THR A 31 13.97 27.63 8.97
CA THR A 31 13.33 28.36 7.86
C THR A 31 13.67 27.74 6.50
N ILE A 32 14.93 27.35 6.28
CA ILE A 32 15.34 26.70 5.03
C ILE A 32 14.68 25.32 4.92
N ILE A 33 14.67 24.53 6.00
CA ILE A 33 14.06 23.20 6.01
C ILE A 33 12.54 23.29 5.74
N SER A 34 11.84 24.26 6.34
CA SER A 34 10.40 24.42 6.11
C SER A 34 10.09 24.83 4.67
N MET A 35 10.91 25.70 4.07
CA MET A 35 10.76 26.09 2.67
C MET A 35 10.99 24.91 1.72
N LEU A 36 12.00 24.07 1.99
CA LEU A 36 12.24 22.84 1.21
C LEU A 36 11.10 21.84 1.37
N MET A 37 10.60 21.64 2.59
CA MET A 37 9.48 20.73 2.86
C MET A 37 8.18 21.18 2.17
N ALA A 38 7.91 22.48 2.11
CA ALA A 38 6.73 23.01 1.44
C ALA A 38 6.65 22.63 -0.05
N LEU A 39 7.79 22.54 -0.73
CA LEU A 39 7.87 22.10 -2.12
C LEU A 39 7.92 20.57 -2.26
N ALA A 40 8.59 19.89 -1.33
CA ALA A 40 8.80 18.45 -1.39
C ALA A 40 7.52 17.65 -1.09
N LEU A 41 6.77 18.00 -0.04
CA LEU A 41 5.60 17.24 0.44
C LEU A 41 4.54 16.94 -0.64
N PRO A 42 4.03 17.91 -1.42
CA PRO A 42 2.99 17.61 -2.41
C PRO A 42 3.49 16.69 -3.54
N SER A 43 4.76 16.82 -3.93
CA SER A 43 5.34 15.93 -4.94
C SER A 43 5.50 14.50 -4.41
N TYR A 44 5.93 14.36 -3.16
CA TYR A 44 6.06 13.07 -2.49
C TYR A 44 4.70 12.36 -2.34
N GLN A 45 3.66 13.10 -1.93
CA GLN A 45 2.30 12.57 -1.83
C GLN A 45 1.80 12.01 -3.17
N ARG A 46 2.00 12.74 -4.28
CA ARG A 46 1.62 12.27 -5.62
C ARG A 46 2.39 11.02 -6.05
N ILE A 47 3.68 10.92 -5.71
CA ILE A 47 4.48 9.73 -6.02
C ILE A 47 3.96 8.52 -5.24
N GLN A 48 3.64 8.68 -3.95
CA GLN A 48 3.08 7.62 -3.12
C GLN A 48 1.71 7.16 -3.65
N GLN A 49 0.83 8.11 -4.01
CA GLN A 49 -0.49 7.81 -4.58
C GLN A 49 -0.38 6.99 -5.87
N LYS A 50 0.48 7.43 -6.80
CA LYS A 50 0.77 6.71 -8.05
C LYS A 50 1.35 5.32 -7.82
N ALA A 51 2.28 5.19 -6.88
CA ALA A 51 2.90 3.90 -6.56
C ALA A 51 1.87 2.92 -5.99
N ARG A 52 0.99 3.39 -5.10
CA ARG A 52 -0.11 2.59 -4.54
C ARG A 52 -1.11 2.18 -5.61
N SER A 53 -1.58 3.14 -6.43
CA SER A 53 -2.50 2.86 -7.54
C SER A 53 -1.92 1.82 -8.51
N ALA A 54 -0.65 1.97 -8.90
CA ALA A 54 0.01 1.03 -9.79
C ALA A 54 0.15 -0.37 -9.16
N ALA A 55 0.51 -0.45 -7.88
CA ALA A 55 0.66 -1.71 -7.16
C ALA A 55 -0.69 -2.45 -7.07
N ILE A 56 -1.73 -1.80 -6.55
CA ILE A 56 -3.04 -2.45 -6.37
C ILE A 56 -3.68 -2.81 -7.72
N SER A 57 -3.54 -1.96 -8.73
CA SER A 57 -4.05 -2.25 -10.08
C SER A 57 -3.35 -3.46 -10.71
N ASN A 58 -2.04 -3.62 -10.47
CA ASN A 58 -1.32 -4.80 -10.89
C ASN A 58 -1.82 -6.06 -10.16
N ASP A 59 -2.03 -5.98 -8.85
CA ASP A 59 -2.53 -7.10 -8.05
C ASP A 59 -3.91 -7.56 -8.53
N PHE A 60 -4.85 -6.64 -8.77
CA PHE A 60 -6.16 -6.96 -9.38
C PHE A 60 -5.99 -7.68 -10.72
N ARG A 61 -5.16 -7.17 -11.63
CA ARG A 61 -4.95 -7.78 -12.95
C ARG A 61 -4.36 -9.18 -12.85
N VAL A 62 -3.37 -9.39 -12.00
CA VAL A 62 -2.73 -10.70 -11.80
C VAL A 62 -3.73 -11.70 -11.23
N PHE A 63 -4.47 -11.30 -10.19
CA PHE A 63 -5.43 -12.18 -9.54
C PHE A 63 -6.62 -12.53 -10.44
N THR A 64 -7.18 -11.54 -11.15
CA THR A 64 -8.23 -11.79 -12.16
C THR A 64 -7.74 -12.75 -13.24
N ALA A 65 -6.54 -12.57 -13.77
CA ALA A 65 -6.01 -13.44 -14.81
C ALA A 65 -5.84 -14.90 -14.33
N VAL A 66 -5.34 -15.09 -13.10
CA VAL A 66 -5.22 -16.43 -12.49
C VAL A 66 -6.58 -17.05 -12.25
N LEU A 67 -7.52 -16.31 -11.67
CA LEU A 67 -8.88 -16.80 -11.42
C LEU A 67 -9.61 -17.19 -12.70
N GLN A 68 -9.49 -16.37 -13.74
CA GLN A 68 -10.02 -16.68 -15.07
C GLN A 68 -9.39 -17.95 -15.64
N ALA A 69 -8.06 -18.09 -15.60
CA ALA A 69 -7.37 -19.27 -16.10
C ALA A 69 -7.84 -20.54 -15.34
N ARG A 70 -7.90 -20.50 -14.02
CA ARG A 70 -8.39 -21.62 -13.20
C ARG A 70 -9.86 -21.94 -13.45
N ALA A 71 -10.70 -20.94 -13.64
CA ALA A 71 -12.10 -21.15 -13.97
C ALA A 71 -12.27 -21.79 -15.36
N HIS A 72 -11.43 -21.42 -16.33
CA HIS A 72 -11.40 -22.05 -17.65
C HIS A 72 -10.92 -23.50 -17.60
N GLU A 73 -9.92 -23.81 -16.77
CA GLU A 73 -9.40 -25.18 -16.59
C GLU A 73 -10.41 -26.09 -15.86
N ASN A 74 -11.05 -25.58 -14.82
CA ASN A 74 -11.95 -26.35 -13.97
C ASN A 74 -13.40 -26.38 -14.49
N GLY A 75 -13.73 -25.51 -15.45
CA GLY A 75 -15.08 -25.38 -16.03
C GLY A 75 -16.07 -24.60 -15.16
N SER A 76 -15.63 -24.09 -14.01
CA SER A 76 -16.44 -23.28 -13.09
C SER A 76 -15.58 -22.36 -12.25
N TRP A 77 -16.15 -21.24 -11.82
CA TRP A 77 -15.54 -20.36 -10.84
C TRP A 77 -15.28 -21.05 -9.48
N PRO A 78 -14.21 -20.67 -8.75
CA PRO A 78 -13.98 -21.16 -7.39
C PRO A 78 -15.15 -20.82 -6.48
N ALA A 79 -15.42 -21.66 -5.47
CA ALA A 79 -16.42 -21.35 -4.46
C ALA A 79 -16.09 -20.05 -3.70
N GLU A 80 -17.12 -19.39 -3.18
CA GLU A 80 -16.99 -18.23 -2.31
C GLU A 80 -16.02 -18.50 -1.16
N THR A 81 -15.18 -17.52 -0.84
CA THR A 81 -14.33 -17.54 0.35
C THR A 81 -14.59 -16.31 1.22
N ALA A 82 -13.97 -16.26 2.40
CA ALA A 82 -13.99 -15.03 3.20
C ALA A 82 -12.77 -14.16 2.86
N ALA A 83 -12.86 -12.86 3.11
CA ALA A 83 -11.76 -11.92 2.94
C ALA A 83 -10.42 -12.43 3.55
N GLY A 84 -9.36 -12.35 2.75
CA GLY A 84 -8.02 -12.81 3.09
C GLY A 84 -7.83 -14.34 3.02
N VAL A 85 -8.87 -15.11 2.70
CA VAL A 85 -8.77 -16.55 2.42
C VAL A 85 -8.60 -16.73 0.92
N VAL A 86 -7.57 -17.48 0.54
CA VAL A 86 -7.30 -17.80 -0.87
C VAL A 86 -8.23 -18.93 -1.30
N PRO A 87 -8.92 -18.83 -2.46
CA PRO A 87 -9.68 -19.93 -3.03
C PRO A 87 -8.84 -21.19 -3.21
N ASP A 88 -9.42 -22.36 -2.94
CA ASP A 88 -8.73 -23.67 -2.92
C ASP A 88 -8.11 -24.07 -4.28
N VAL A 89 -8.66 -23.58 -5.38
CA VAL A 89 -8.12 -23.80 -6.73
C VAL A 89 -6.85 -23.01 -7.03
N ILE A 90 -6.52 -22.01 -6.21
CA ILE A 90 -5.31 -21.18 -6.37
C ILE A 90 -4.22 -21.71 -5.46
N THR A 91 -3.03 -21.91 -6.03
CA THR A 91 -1.85 -22.41 -5.34
C THR A 91 -0.77 -21.34 -5.24
N LYS A 92 0.23 -21.56 -4.38
CA LYS A 92 1.38 -20.67 -4.21
C LYS A 92 2.23 -20.48 -5.48
N ASP A 93 2.08 -21.38 -6.44
CA ASP A 93 2.80 -21.30 -7.72
C ASP A 93 2.05 -20.38 -8.71
N ASP A 94 0.78 -20.09 -8.44
CA ASP A 94 -0.06 -19.20 -9.27
C ASP A 94 0.10 -17.74 -8.88
N ILE A 95 0.17 -17.45 -7.58
CA ILE A 95 0.24 -16.09 -7.05
C ILE A 95 1.18 -15.98 -5.85
N GLN A 96 1.64 -14.76 -5.60
CA GLN A 96 2.30 -14.42 -4.34
C GLN A 96 1.27 -14.37 -3.22
N MET A 97 1.12 -15.47 -2.49
CA MET A 97 0.13 -15.64 -1.40
C MET A 97 0.11 -14.50 -0.38
N ALA A 98 1.28 -13.90 -0.09
CA ALA A 98 1.39 -12.79 0.84
C ALA A 98 0.63 -11.53 0.38
N LEU A 99 0.50 -11.31 -0.93
CA LEU A 99 -0.24 -10.17 -1.50
C LEU A 99 -1.76 -10.35 -1.39
N TRP A 100 -2.24 -11.60 -1.44
CA TRP A 100 -3.67 -11.89 -1.23
C TRP A 100 -4.03 -11.84 0.25
N ILE A 101 -3.26 -12.55 1.07
CA ILE A 101 -3.57 -12.77 2.48
C ILE A 101 -3.28 -11.51 3.30
N GLY A 102 -2.27 -10.72 2.92
CA GLY A 102 -1.81 -9.54 3.66
C GLY A 102 -2.64 -8.27 3.42
N PRO A 103 -2.37 -7.19 4.19
CA PRO A 103 -2.91 -5.88 3.90
C PRO A 103 -2.36 -5.36 2.57
N THR A 104 -3.19 -4.73 1.75
CA THR A 104 -2.73 -4.22 0.46
C THR A 104 -2.02 -2.87 0.58
N SER A 105 -1.49 -2.37 -0.54
CA SER A 105 -0.82 -1.06 -0.61
C SER A 105 -1.75 0.13 -0.25
N ILE A 106 -3.07 -0.09 -0.24
CA ILE A 106 -4.09 0.90 0.13
C ILE A 106 -4.90 0.48 1.37
N GLY A 107 -4.42 -0.52 2.12
CA GLY A 107 -5.20 -1.16 3.18
C GLY A 107 -6.21 -2.16 2.65
N GLY A 108 -7.06 -2.68 3.52
CA GLY A 108 -8.00 -3.75 3.20
C GLY A 108 -7.33 -5.07 2.83
N ARG A 109 -8.19 -6.06 2.56
CA ARG A 109 -7.79 -7.41 2.16
C ARG A 109 -8.59 -7.86 0.94
N PHE A 110 -7.96 -8.65 0.08
CA PHE A 110 -8.65 -9.22 -1.07
C PHE A 110 -9.69 -10.24 -0.61
N ASP A 111 -10.85 -10.19 -1.25
CA ASP A 111 -11.91 -11.17 -1.11
C ASP A 111 -12.34 -11.65 -2.51
N TRP A 112 -12.63 -12.94 -2.58
CA TRP A 112 -13.14 -13.56 -3.79
C TRP A 112 -14.64 -13.71 -3.66
N ASP A 113 -15.35 -12.95 -4.49
CA ASP A 113 -16.81 -12.84 -4.46
C ASP A 113 -17.41 -13.63 -5.63
N ASN A 114 -17.78 -14.87 -5.37
CA ASN A 114 -18.52 -15.73 -6.30
C ASN A 114 -20.02 -15.65 -6.00
N ASN A 115 -20.80 -15.19 -6.98
CA ASN A 115 -22.25 -15.09 -6.88
C ASN A 115 -22.72 -14.21 -5.70
N GLN A 116 -21.91 -13.24 -5.25
CA GLN A 116 -22.27 -12.29 -4.19
C GLN A 116 -23.11 -11.12 -4.71
N ILE A 117 -23.85 -10.50 -3.78
CA ILE A 117 -24.69 -9.34 -4.07
C ILE A 117 -24.00 -8.07 -3.57
N HIS A 118 -23.80 -7.09 -4.47
CA HIS A 118 -23.33 -5.76 -4.12
C HIS A 118 -24.35 -4.73 -4.64
N THR A 119 -24.83 -3.87 -3.74
CA THR A 119 -25.79 -2.81 -4.09
C THR A 119 -27.04 -3.38 -4.81
N GLY A 120 -27.48 -4.56 -4.39
CA GLY A 120 -28.68 -5.24 -4.92
C GLY A 120 -28.48 -5.99 -6.25
N ILE A 121 -27.28 -5.98 -6.83
CA ILE A 121 -26.95 -6.73 -8.05
C ILE A 121 -26.08 -7.92 -7.68
N ARG A 122 -26.44 -9.11 -8.18
CA ARG A 122 -25.60 -10.31 -8.06
C ARG A 122 -24.60 -10.33 -9.19
N TYR A 123 -23.31 -10.46 -8.86
CA TYR A 123 -22.25 -10.66 -9.84
C TYR A 123 -21.77 -12.10 -9.79
N ARG A 124 -21.52 -12.72 -10.96
CA ARG A 124 -21.10 -14.12 -11.04
C ARG A 124 -19.65 -14.30 -10.55
N ALA A 125 -18.80 -13.31 -10.81
CA ALA A 125 -17.41 -13.28 -10.37
C ALA A 125 -16.94 -11.85 -10.15
N ALA A 126 -16.41 -11.57 -8.97
CA ALA A 126 -15.77 -10.31 -8.67
C ALA A 126 -14.60 -10.50 -7.68
N LEU A 127 -13.67 -9.55 -7.70
CA LEU A 127 -12.70 -9.36 -6.63
C LEU A 127 -13.14 -8.16 -5.82
N ALA A 128 -13.34 -8.34 -4.53
CA ALA A 128 -13.52 -7.23 -3.61
C ALA A 128 -12.22 -6.94 -2.86
N LEU A 129 -12.06 -5.67 -2.50
CA LEU A 129 -11.12 -5.23 -1.50
C LEU A 129 -11.93 -4.72 -0.32
N VAL A 130 -11.86 -5.46 0.79
CA VAL A 130 -12.73 -5.30 1.94
C VAL A 130 -11.97 -4.58 3.06
N ASP A 131 -12.65 -3.63 3.70
CA ASP A 131 -12.14 -2.95 4.89
C ASP A 131 -12.09 -3.91 6.08
N THR A 132 -10.96 -3.97 6.78
CA THR A 132 -10.82 -4.80 7.99
C THR A 132 -10.26 -4.00 9.15
N ALA A 133 -10.67 -4.32 10.38
CA ALA A 133 -10.26 -3.57 11.57
C ALA A 133 -8.74 -3.52 11.79
N ASP A 134 -8.02 -4.55 11.33
CA ASP A 134 -6.57 -4.67 11.43
C ASP A 134 -5.82 -4.09 10.21
N ALA A 135 -6.52 -3.79 9.12
CA ALA A 135 -5.98 -3.21 7.90
C ALA A 135 -7.03 -2.28 7.26
N PRO A 136 -7.29 -1.10 7.84
CA PRO A 136 -8.33 -0.23 7.34
C PRO A 136 -8.00 0.29 5.95
N LEU A 137 -9.00 0.36 5.08
CA LEU A 137 -8.90 0.95 3.75
C LEU A 137 -8.64 2.45 3.84
N LEU A 138 -7.76 2.95 2.98
CA LEU A 138 -7.51 4.38 2.87
C LEU A 138 -8.69 5.09 2.24
N GLU A 139 -9.42 5.90 3.01
CA GLU A 139 -10.52 6.74 2.54
C GLU A 139 -10.03 7.93 1.67
N ASP A 140 -9.55 7.63 0.46
CA ASP A 140 -9.08 8.60 -0.52
C ASP A 140 -9.77 8.38 -1.87
N LEU A 141 -10.83 9.15 -2.12
CA LEU A 141 -11.60 9.08 -3.36
C LEU A 141 -10.74 9.40 -4.60
N GLY A 142 -9.74 10.27 -4.47
CA GLY A 142 -8.86 10.60 -5.59
C GLY A 142 -7.98 9.42 -5.98
N LEU A 143 -7.49 8.66 -4.99
CA LEU A 143 -6.76 7.42 -5.21
C LEU A 143 -7.66 6.36 -5.85
N TYR A 144 -8.90 6.21 -5.39
CA TYR A 144 -9.84 5.24 -5.96
C TYR A 144 -10.15 5.54 -7.43
N GLN A 145 -10.39 6.81 -7.77
CA GLN A 145 -10.58 7.24 -9.16
C GLN A 145 -9.33 7.01 -10.02
N GLU A 146 -8.13 7.19 -9.44
CA GLU A 146 -6.88 6.91 -10.16
C GLU A 146 -6.72 5.41 -10.46
N ILE A 147 -7.06 4.53 -9.50
CA ILE A 147 -7.05 3.08 -9.69
C ILE A 147 -8.05 2.69 -10.79
N ASP A 148 -9.26 3.24 -10.71
CA ASP A 148 -10.30 3.02 -11.70
C ASP A 148 -9.89 3.49 -13.10
N THR A 149 -9.22 4.65 -13.21
CA THR A 149 -8.69 5.12 -14.50
C THR A 149 -7.64 4.16 -15.08
N VAL A 150 -6.91 3.43 -14.23
CA VAL A 150 -5.91 2.45 -14.65
C VAL A 150 -6.55 1.11 -15.01
N LEU A 151 -7.63 0.72 -14.32
CA LEU A 151 -8.30 -0.56 -14.52
C LEU A 151 -9.42 -0.51 -15.57
N ASP A 152 -10.10 0.62 -15.72
CA ASP A 152 -11.28 0.79 -16.56
C ASP A 152 -11.49 2.25 -17.06
N ASP A 153 -12.53 2.96 -16.61
CA ASP A 153 -13.03 4.22 -17.22
C ASP A 153 -12.88 5.46 -16.32
N GLY A 154 -12.45 5.28 -15.06
CA GLY A 154 -12.28 6.36 -14.10
C GLY A 154 -13.58 6.89 -13.48
N ASN A 155 -14.71 6.23 -13.72
CA ASN A 155 -15.97 6.47 -13.03
C ASN A 155 -16.35 5.33 -12.07
N LEU A 156 -16.11 5.55 -10.77
CA LEU A 156 -16.43 4.62 -9.68
C LEU A 156 -17.91 4.20 -9.55
N ALA A 157 -18.82 4.82 -10.29
CA ALA A 157 -20.23 4.46 -10.33
C ALA A 157 -20.57 3.50 -11.49
N THR A 158 -19.73 3.40 -12.51
CA THR A 158 -19.95 2.59 -13.73
C THR A 158 -18.78 1.64 -13.98
N GLY A 159 -18.77 0.95 -15.13
CA GLY A 159 -17.63 0.10 -15.46
C GLY A 159 -17.49 -1.17 -14.62
N ASN A 160 -16.32 -1.76 -14.64
CA ASN A 160 -15.97 -2.98 -13.92
C ASN A 160 -15.39 -2.68 -12.54
N PHE A 161 -14.75 -1.52 -12.33
CA PHE A 161 -14.23 -1.13 -11.03
C PHE A 161 -15.14 -0.10 -10.36
N ARG A 162 -15.69 -0.42 -9.18
CA ARG A 162 -16.71 0.39 -8.51
C ARG A 162 -16.52 0.45 -7.01
N LEU A 163 -17.10 1.48 -6.41
CA LEU A 163 -17.39 1.47 -4.97
C LEU A 163 -18.58 0.53 -4.71
N GLY A 164 -18.33 -0.52 -3.94
CA GLY A 164 -19.34 -1.47 -3.50
C GLY A 164 -20.05 -1.01 -2.23
N GLN A 165 -20.80 -1.95 -1.62
CA GLN A 165 -21.43 -1.74 -0.33
C GLN A 165 -20.39 -1.74 0.80
N ASP A 166 -20.68 -1.07 1.93
CA ASP A 166 -19.82 -1.07 3.12
C ASP A 166 -18.37 -0.62 2.87
N ASN A 167 -18.19 0.32 1.94
CA ASN A 167 -16.90 0.92 1.57
C ASN A 167 -15.87 -0.06 0.96
N CYS A 168 -16.32 -1.20 0.41
CA CYS A 168 -15.44 -2.08 -0.34
C CYS A 168 -15.19 -1.55 -1.77
N LEU A 169 -14.03 -1.85 -2.34
CA LEU A 169 -13.76 -1.63 -3.77
C LEU A 169 -14.01 -2.92 -4.52
N LEU A 170 -14.83 -2.88 -5.56
CA LEU A 170 -15.25 -4.05 -6.31
C LEU A 170 -14.68 -4.01 -7.72
N PHE A 171 -14.04 -5.08 -8.16
CA PHE A 171 -13.63 -5.30 -9.53
C PHE A 171 -14.40 -6.48 -10.13
N ILE A 172 -15.39 -6.17 -10.96
CA ILE A 172 -16.31 -7.12 -11.59
C ILE A 172 -15.59 -7.81 -12.75
N ILE A 173 -15.57 -9.14 -12.71
CA ILE A 173 -14.97 -9.99 -13.75
C ILE A 173 -16.05 -10.55 -14.65
N GLU A 174 -17.17 -11.01 -14.06
CA GLU A 174 -18.34 -11.47 -14.79
C GLU A 174 -19.63 -10.95 -14.13
N PRO A 175 -20.48 -10.22 -14.89
CA PRO A 175 -21.73 -9.66 -14.38
C PRO A 175 -22.80 -10.73 -14.10
#